data_AF-A0A4P7W5L4-F1
#
_entry.id   AF-A0A4P7W5L4-F1
#
_cell.length_a   1.000
_cell.length_b   1.000
_cell.length_c   1.000
_cell.angle_alpha   90.00
_cell.angle_beta   90.00
_cell.angle_gamma   90.00
#
_symmetry.space_group_name_H-M   'P 1'
#
loop_
_entity.id
_entity.type
_entity.pdbx_description
1 polymer ?
#
loop_
_entity_poly.entity_id
_entity_poly.type
_entity_poly.pdbx_seq_one_letter_code
_entity_poly.pdbx_strand_id
1 'polypeptide(L)'
;MGVTRQIGDKPRHVVIDIDSTQAPYIESKPFHRSQKVEQRFDDGSIRISLKVVINNELVRLILGYGGHAEVIAPPELRVKVAESVIKAADRYRE
;
A
#
# COMPACT_ATOMS: atom_id res chain seq x y z
N MET A 1 -3.35 -18.13 6.87
CA MET A 1 -3.07 -16.73 7.23
C MET A 1 -2.35 -16.71 8.57
N GLY A 2 -1.04 -16.47 8.54
CA GLY A 2 -0.10 -16.73 9.64
C GLY A 2 -0.30 -15.80 10.84
N VAL A 3 -0.23 -16.42 12.02
CA VAL A 3 -0.36 -15.80 13.34
C VAL A 3 0.93 -15.09 13.74
N THR A 4 0.97 -13.77 13.60
CA THR A 4 1.77 -12.91 14.50
C THR A 4 1.08 -11.54 14.60
N ARG A 5 0.05 -11.46 15.44
CA ARG A 5 -0.41 -10.17 15.95
C ARG A 5 0.57 -9.78 17.06
N GLN A 6 1.43 -8.78 16.82
CA GLN A 6 2.15 -8.16 17.92
C GLN A 6 1.10 -7.47 18.81
N ILE A 7 1.10 -7.84 20.09
CA ILE A 7 0.19 -7.32 21.11
C ILE A 7 0.49 -5.82 21.26
N GLY A 8 -0.33 -4.96 20.64
CA GLY A 8 -0.20 -3.50 20.75
C GLY A 8 -0.53 -2.70 19.49
N ASP A 9 -0.57 -3.32 18.32
CA ASP A 9 -0.79 -2.56 17.08
C ASP A 9 -2.26 -2.14 16.90
N LYS A 10 -2.51 -0.83 17.00
CA LYS A 10 -3.82 -0.25 16.72
C LYS A 10 -4.00 -0.07 15.21
N PRO A 11 -5.20 -0.32 14.66
CA PRO A 11 -5.50 0.01 13.27
C PRO A 11 -5.23 1.48 13.00
N ARG A 12 -4.54 1.76 11.89
CA ARG A 12 -4.21 3.11 11.44
C ARG A 12 -4.87 3.40 10.11
N HIS A 13 -5.07 4.69 9.86
CA HIS A 13 -5.54 5.17 8.58
C HIS A 13 -4.37 5.17 7.60
N VAL A 14 -4.48 4.35 6.56
CA VAL A 14 -3.48 4.22 5.49
C VAL A 14 -4.09 4.79 4.23
N VAL A 15 -3.34 5.63 3.52
CA VAL A 15 -3.76 6.27 2.26
C VAL A 15 -2.77 5.90 1.18
N ILE A 16 -3.27 5.43 0.05
CA ILE A 16 -2.46 4.93 -1.06
C ILE A 16 -3.03 5.49 -2.37
N ASP A 17 -2.15 6.05 -3.19
CA ASP A 17 -2.46 6.44 -4.56
C ASP A 17 -2.11 5.29 -5.49
N ILE A 18 -3.02 5.01 -6.41
CA ILE A 18 -2.93 3.92 -7.37
C ILE A 18 -3.12 4.52 -8.75
N ASP A 19 -2.20 4.23 -9.67
CA ASP A 19 -2.33 4.73 -11.04
C ASP A 19 -3.54 4.15 -11.78
N SER A 20 -3.87 4.75 -12.91
CA SER A 20 -5.04 4.35 -13.71
C SER A 20 -4.95 2.93 -14.28
N THR A 21 -3.75 2.37 -14.40
CA THR A 21 -3.56 1.02 -14.95
C THR A 21 -3.96 -0.07 -13.95
N GLN A 22 -3.69 0.15 -12.65
CA GLN A 22 -4.02 -0.81 -11.60
C GLN A 22 -5.34 -0.50 -10.88
N ALA A 23 -5.90 0.71 -11.04
CA ALA A 23 -7.12 1.12 -10.38
C ALA A 23 -8.30 0.12 -10.53
N PRO A 24 -8.68 -0.35 -11.74
CA PRO A 24 -9.78 -1.31 -11.89
C PRO A 24 -9.53 -2.64 -11.16
N TYR A 25 -8.29 -3.11 -11.16
CA TYR A 25 -7.91 -4.36 -10.51
C TYR A 25 -8.04 -4.25 -8.99
N ILE A 26 -7.51 -3.17 -8.40
CA ILE A 26 -7.52 -2.95 -6.95
C ILE A 26 -8.94 -2.69 -6.42
N GLU A 27 -9.82 -2.11 -7.23
CA GLU A 27 -11.24 -2.01 -6.88
C GLU A 27 -11.93 -3.37 -6.87
N SER A 28 -11.67 -4.22 -7.87
CA SER A 28 -12.26 -5.56 -7.93
C SER A 28 -11.70 -6.53 -6.88
N LYS A 29 -10.45 -6.31 -6.45
CA LYS A 29 -9.73 -7.12 -5.46
C LYS A 29 -9.14 -6.22 -4.38
N PRO A 30 -9.96 -5.78 -3.41
CA PRO A 30 -9.52 -4.85 -2.39
C PRO A 30 -8.44 -5.46 -1.49
N PHE A 31 -7.48 -4.64 -1.08
CA PHE A 31 -6.40 -5.04 -0.17
C PHE A 31 -6.92 -5.52 1.18
N HIS A 32 -8.02 -4.89 1.62
CA HIS A 32 -8.65 -5.17 2.88
C HIS A 32 -10.11 -4.76 2.83
N ARG A 33 -10.97 -5.42 3.61
CA ARG A 33 -12.42 -5.13 3.69
C ARG A 33 -12.78 -3.69 4.05
N SER A 34 -11.85 -2.94 4.65
CA SER A 34 -12.06 -1.53 5.00
C SER A 34 -11.74 -0.58 3.86
N GLN A 35 -11.36 -1.08 2.69
CA GLN A 35 -10.95 -0.25 1.57
C GLN A 35 -12.07 0.67 1.14
N LYS A 36 -11.73 1.93 0.92
CA LYS A 36 -12.61 2.95 0.35
C LYS A 36 -11.86 3.69 -0.74
N VAL A 37 -12.54 4.00 -1.84
CA VAL A 37 -12.05 4.97 -2.82
C VAL A 37 -12.42 6.35 -2.28
N GLU A 38 -11.42 7.13 -1.90
CA GLU A 38 -11.61 8.49 -1.37
C GLU A 38 -11.72 9.52 -2.49
N GLN A 39 -10.99 9.28 -3.59
CA GLN A 39 -10.95 10.20 -4.73
C GLN A 39 -10.66 9.42 -6.02
N ARG A 40 -11.28 9.89 -7.11
CA ARG A 40 -10.89 9.55 -8.48
C ARG A 40 -10.33 10.80 -9.13
N PHE A 41 -9.20 10.69 -9.80
CA PHE A 41 -8.55 11.79 -10.50
C PHE A 41 -8.90 11.76 -11.99
N ASP A 42 -8.69 12.89 -12.67
CA ASP A 42 -9.05 13.07 -14.08
C ASP A 42 -8.25 12.17 -15.04
N ASP A 43 -7.05 11.76 -14.62
CA ASP A 43 -6.19 10.82 -15.36
C ASP A 43 -6.58 9.34 -15.17
N GLY A 44 -7.66 9.08 -14.42
CA GLY A 44 -8.17 7.75 -14.11
C GLY A 44 -7.48 7.07 -12.93
N SER A 45 -6.48 7.69 -12.31
CA SER A 45 -5.90 7.20 -11.06
C SER A 45 -6.89 7.33 -9.89
N ILE A 46 -6.65 6.59 -8.81
CA ILE A 46 -7.49 6.61 -7.62
C ILE A 46 -6.67 6.78 -6.35
N ARG A 47 -7.25 7.47 -5.37
CA ARG A 47 -6.78 7.45 -3.98
C ARG A 47 -7.68 6.54 -3.17
N ILE A 48 -7.09 5.55 -2.52
CA ILE A 48 -7.79 4.66 -1.60
C ILE A 48 -7.37 4.90 -0.15
N SER A 49 -8.25 4.56 0.78
CA SER A 49 -7.92 4.48 2.19
C SER A 49 -8.23 3.12 2.82
N LEU A 50 -7.46 2.74 3.83
CA LEU A 50 -7.64 1.54 4.65
C LEU A 50 -7.62 1.90 6.14
N LYS A 51 -8.27 1.08 6.97
CA LYS A 51 -8.15 1.09 8.43
C LYS A 51 -7.59 -0.25 8.89
N VAL A 52 -6.27 -0.35 8.93
CA VAL A 52 -5.53 -1.62 9.09
C VAL A 52 -4.37 -1.49 10.07
N VAL A 53 -4.00 -2.60 10.69
CA VAL A 53 -2.73 -2.71 11.41
C VAL A 53 -1.60 -2.77 10.39
N ILE A 54 -0.59 -1.92 10.55
CA ILE A 54 0.58 -1.94 9.66
C ILE A 54 1.49 -3.09 10.06
N ASN A 55 1.59 -4.08 9.18
CA ASN A 55 2.41 -5.26 9.35
C ASN A 55 3.18 -5.59 8.07
N ASN A 56 4.03 -6.62 8.11
CA ASN A 56 4.83 -7.02 6.96
C ASN A 56 3.99 -7.58 5.78
N GLU A 57 2.77 -8.07 6.04
CA GLU A 57 1.87 -8.55 4.98
C GLU A 57 1.36 -7.38 4.14
N LEU A 58 0.91 -6.30 4.79
CA LEU A 58 0.51 -5.07 4.11
C LEU A 58 1.66 -4.49 3.29
N VAL A 59 2.87 -4.43 3.86
CA VAL A 59 4.06 -3.92 3.15
C VAL A 59 4.35 -4.77 1.91
N ARG A 60 4.33 -6.11 2.03
CA ARG A 60 4.53 -7.00 0.87
C ARG A 60 3.45 -6.86 -0.19
N LEU A 61 2.19 -6.69 0.23
CA LEU A 61 1.09 -6.49 -0.70
C LEU A 61 1.29 -5.21 -1.52
N ILE A 62 1.63 -4.09 -0.86
CA ILE A 62 1.92 -2.81 -1.53
C ILE A 62 3.10 -2.97 -2.50
N LEU A 63 4.22 -3.56 -2.04
CA LEU A 63 5.40 -3.79 -2.87
C LEU A 63 5.12 -4.69 -4.09
N GLY A 64 4.14 -5.59 -4.00
CA GLY A 64 3.71 -6.45 -5.11
C GLY A 64 3.15 -5.68 -6.32
N TYR A 65 2.69 -4.44 -6.11
CA TYR A 65 2.26 -3.54 -7.18
C TYR A 65 3.40 -2.67 -7.74
N GLY A 66 4.62 -2.78 -7.20
CA GLY A 66 5.78 -2.04 -7.69
C GLY A 66 5.53 -0.53 -7.73
N GLY A 67 5.86 0.10 -8.86
CA GLY A 67 5.68 1.55 -9.08
C GLY A 67 4.24 2.01 -9.26
N HIS A 68 3.26 1.09 -9.30
CA HIS A 68 1.85 1.43 -9.53
C HIS A 68 1.09 1.84 -8.26
N ALA A 69 1.69 1.67 -7.08
CA ALA A 69 1.09 2.00 -5.80
C ALA A 69 2.05 2.86 -4.95
N GLU A 70 1.57 4.00 -4.50
CA GLU A 70 2.33 4.94 -3.68
C GLU A 70 1.65 5.18 -2.33
N VAL A 71 2.37 4.94 -1.24
CA VAL A 71 1.85 5.24 0.10
C VAL A 71 1.93 6.73 0.39
N ILE A 72 0.79 7.37 0.58
CA ILE A 72 0.69 8.80 0.96
C ILE A 72 0.72 8.95 2.48
N ALA A 73 0.05 8.07 3.21
CA ALA A 73 0.03 8.09 4.68
C ALA A 73 -0.12 6.67 5.29
N PRO A 74 0.32 6.46 6.54
CA PRO A 74 1.08 7.40 7.36
C PRO A 74 2.57 7.45 6.95
N PRO A 75 3.32 8.52 7.31
CA PRO A 75 4.70 8.72 6.85
C PRO A 75 5.65 7.55 7.13
N GLU A 76 5.52 6.90 8.28
CA GLU A 76 6.35 5.77 8.68
C GLU A 76 6.09 4.50 7.85
N LEU A 77 4.89 4.34 7.28
CA LEU A 77 4.66 3.25 6.32
C LEU A 77 5.32 3.59 4.98
N ARG A 78 5.20 4.84 4.54
CA ARG A 78 5.87 5.34 3.32
C ARG A 78 7.38 5.13 3.40
N VAL A 79 8.01 5.48 4.51
CA VAL A 79 9.45 5.26 4.75
C VAL A 79 9.80 3.77 4.63
N LYS A 80 9.06 2.88 5.30
CA LYS A 80 9.31 1.42 5.22
C LYS A 80 9.22 0.85 3.79
N VAL A 81 8.24 1.32 3.01
CA VAL A 81 8.09 0.91 1.61
C VAL A 81 9.25 1.46 0.77
N ALA A 82 9.59 2.74 0.94
CA ALA A 82 10.71 3.35 0.22
C ALA A 82 12.05 2.66 0.48
N GLU A 83 12.37 2.35 1.75
CA GLU A 83 13.58 1.59 2.12
C GLU A 83 13.63 0.23 1.44
N SER A 84 12.48 -0.47 1.37
CA SER A 84 12.38 -1.77 0.71
C SER A 84 12.60 -1.67 -0.80
N VAL A 85 12.07 -0.62 -1.44
CA VAL A 85 12.25 -0.37 -2.88
C VAL A 85 13.69 0.00 -3.20
N ILE A 86 14.32 0.88 -2.40
CA ILE A 86 15.74 1.25 -2.59
C ILE A 86 16.63 0.02 -2.48
N LYS A 87 16.45 -0.78 -1.41
CA LYS A 87 17.19 -2.03 -1.23
C LYS A 87 16.98 -3.02 -2.37
N ALA A 88 15.78 -3.07 -2.94
CA ALA A 88 15.51 -3.90 -4.11
C ALA A 88 16.26 -3.36 -5.34
N ALA A 89 16.17 -2.06 -5.61
CA ALA A 89 16.84 -1.41 -6.74
C ALA A 89 18.36 -1.56 -6.69
N ASP A 90 18.97 -1.43 -5.51
CA ASP A 90 20.42 -1.59 -5.31
C ASP A 90 20.95 -2.97 -5.74
N ARG A 91 20.11 -4.02 -5.70
CA ARG A 91 20.49 -5.37 -6.15
C ARG A 91 20.60 -5.51 -7.66
N TYR A 92 20.07 -4.55 -8.42
CA TYR A 92 20.08 -4.52 -9.88
C TYR A 92 20.94 -3.37 -10.42
N ARG A 93 21.68 -2.67 -9.54
CA ARG A 93 22.72 -1.72 -9.94
C ARG A 93 23.98 -2.54 -10.25
N GLU A 94 24.35 -2.58 -11.52
CA GLU A 94 25.64 -3.13 -11.98
C GLU A 94 26.82 -2.33 -11.44
#